data_AF-A0A371MUR6-F1
#
_entry.id   AF-A0A371MUR6-F1
#
_cell.length_a   1.000
_cell.length_b   1.000
_cell.length_c   1.000
_cell.angle_alpha   90.00
_cell.angle_beta   90.00
_cell.angle_gamma   90.00
#
_symmetry.space_group_name_H-M   'P 1'
#
loop_
_entity.id
_entity.type
_entity.pdbx_description
1 polymer ?
#
loop_
_entity_poly.entity_id
_entity_poly.type
_entity_poly.pdbx_seq_one_letter_code
_entity_poly.pdbx_strand_id
1 'polypeptide(L)'
;MAIEPLSLGVPKPIIDSLPEADGTAAQDMQRAVEGLETRLNRAIDGAETESEAAGYVVDALERLEGHYERYDEFIPELRAWGQSPIYAIAWRNLQADLILQIEEYDWLKPHIDRERNLRLVEDGIRFGK
;
A
#
# COMPACT_ATOMS: atom_id res chain seq x y z
N MET A 1 -0.44 11.79 -22.41
CA MET A 1 -1.27 10.57 -22.38
C MET A 1 -2.20 10.71 -21.19
N ALA A 2 -3.49 10.38 -21.30
CA ALA A 2 -4.41 10.52 -20.18
C ALA A 2 -4.52 9.18 -19.45
N ILE A 3 -3.81 9.05 -18.32
CA ILE A 3 -3.97 7.92 -17.39
C ILE A 3 -5.07 8.30 -16.40
N GLU A 4 -5.90 7.33 -16.02
CA GLU A 4 -6.88 7.53 -14.96
C GLU A 4 -6.16 7.79 -13.61
N PRO A 5 -6.46 8.90 -12.92
CA PRO A 5 -5.86 9.19 -11.63
C PRO A 5 -6.33 8.19 -10.57
N LEU A 6 -5.44 7.86 -9.65
CA LEU A 6 -5.77 7.03 -8.50
C LEU A 6 -6.68 7.80 -7.55
N SER A 7 -7.73 7.14 -7.08
CA SER A 7 -8.54 7.52 -5.93
C SER A 7 -8.43 6.43 -4.87
N LEU A 8 -7.87 6.79 -3.72
CA LEU A 8 -7.60 5.92 -2.59
C LEU A 8 -8.37 6.40 -1.37
N GLY A 9 -8.93 5.46 -0.61
CA GLY A 9 -9.72 5.75 0.57
C GLY A 9 -9.35 4.89 1.78
N VAL A 10 -9.71 5.36 2.97
CA VAL A 10 -9.72 4.52 4.17
C VAL A 10 -11.10 3.87 4.31
N PRO A 11 -11.20 2.53 4.25
CA PRO A 11 -12.46 1.84 4.42
C PRO A 11 -13.14 2.16 5.76
N LYS A 12 -14.44 2.44 5.71
CA LYS A 12 -15.26 2.63 6.91
C LYS A 12 -15.13 1.48 7.92
N PRO A 13 -15.14 0.19 7.53
CA PRO A 13 -14.96 -0.90 8.50
C PRO A 13 -13.64 -0.84 9.28
N ILE A 14 -12.58 -0.28 8.70
CA ILE A 14 -11.30 -0.08 9.40
C ILE A 14 -11.43 1.03 10.44
N ILE A 15 -12.05 2.16 10.07
CA ILE A 15 -12.32 3.26 11.01
C ILE A 15 -13.21 2.79 12.17
N ASP A 16 -14.30 2.08 11.85
CA ASP A 16 -15.24 1.56 12.84
C ASP A 16 -14.61 0.50 13.76
N SER A 17 -13.48 -0.10 13.37
CA SER A 17 -12.72 -1.05 14.20
C SER A 17 -11.79 -0.39 15.21
N LEU A 18 -11.50 0.91 15.05
CA LEU A 18 -10.63 1.63 15.95
C LEU A 18 -11.31 1.84 17.32
N PRO A 19 -10.55 1.79 18.43
CA PRO A 19 -11.07 2.21 19.72
C PRO A 19 -11.58 3.66 19.68
N GLU A 20 -12.64 3.99 20.42
CA GLU A 20 -13.27 5.33 20.48
C GLU A 20 -12.37 6.47 21.01
N ALA A 21 -11.08 6.23 21.23
CA ALA A 21 -10.14 7.26 21.64
C ALA A 21 -10.07 8.38 20.59
N ASP A 22 -10.41 9.61 21.03
CA ASP A 22 -10.23 10.97 20.47
C ASP A 22 -10.27 11.24 18.94
N GLY A 23 -10.52 10.24 18.09
CA GLY A 23 -10.52 10.32 16.63
C GLY A 23 -9.14 10.47 15.98
N THR A 24 -8.05 10.58 16.76
CA THR A 24 -6.71 10.88 16.20
C THR A 24 -6.22 9.80 15.24
N ALA A 25 -6.39 8.52 15.59
CA ALA A 25 -5.95 7.40 14.76
C ALA A 25 -6.65 7.35 13.39
N ALA A 26 -7.96 7.65 13.36
CA ALA A 26 -8.71 7.72 12.12
C ALA A 26 -8.20 8.84 11.21
N GLN A 27 -7.94 10.02 11.78
CA GLN A 27 -7.39 11.16 11.04
C GLN A 27 -5.97 10.87 10.53
N ASP A 28 -5.13 10.18 11.31
CA ASP A 28 -3.78 9.82 10.90
C ASP A 28 -3.80 8.86 9.70
N MET A 29 -4.71 7.89 9.69
CA MET A 29 -4.93 6.99 8.54
C MET A 29 -5.40 7.77 7.31
N GLN A 30 -6.37 8.67 7.45
CA GLN A 30 -6.85 9.50 6.35
C GLN A 30 -5.73 10.35 5.75
N ARG A 31 -4.98 11.07 6.60
CA ARG A 31 -3.84 11.89 6.16
C ARG A 31 -2.74 11.06 5.49
N ALA A 32 -2.51 9.82 5.95
CA ALA A 32 -1.55 8.93 5.33
C ALA A 32 -1.99 8.50 3.92
N VAL A 33 -3.27 8.15 3.74
CA VAL A 33 -3.83 7.77 2.44
C VAL A 33 -3.85 8.96 1.47
N GLU A 34 -4.33 10.12 1.89
CA GLU A 34 -4.32 11.35 1.08
C GLU A 34 -2.90 11.71 0.62
N GLY A 35 -1.92 11.57 1.51
CA GLY A 35 -0.52 11.80 1.19
C GLY A 35 0.07 10.79 0.22
N LEU A 36 -0.34 9.52 0.30
CA LEU A 36 0.04 8.49 -0.68
C LEU A 36 -0.57 8.78 -2.06
N GLU A 37 -1.88 9.00 -2.11
CA GLU A 37 -2.62 9.33 -3.34
C GLU A 37 -2.00 10.54 -4.04
N THR A 38 -1.79 11.64 -3.31
CA THR A 38 -1.21 12.87 -3.86
C THR A 38 0.18 12.64 -4.48
N ARG A 39 1.01 11.83 -3.82
CA ARG A 39 2.37 11.54 -4.31
C ARG A 39 2.34 10.66 -5.56
N LEU A 40 1.50 9.62 -5.56
CA LEU A 40 1.37 8.72 -6.70
C LEU A 40 0.81 9.44 -7.92
N ASN A 41 -0.30 10.19 -7.76
CA ASN A 41 -0.89 10.94 -8.86
C ASN A 41 0.08 11.97 -9.45
N ARG A 42 0.86 12.65 -8.60
CA ARG A 42 1.92 13.54 -9.09
C ARG A 42 3.00 12.81 -9.90
N ALA A 43 3.39 11.61 -9.47
CA ALA A 43 4.38 10.81 -10.17
C ALA A 43 3.84 10.28 -11.51
N ILE A 44 2.59 9.82 -11.53
CA ILE A 44 1.87 9.37 -12.72
C ILE A 44 1.74 10.53 -13.73
N ASP A 45 1.30 11.72 -13.29
CA ASP A 45 1.17 12.90 -14.14
C ASP A 45 2.52 13.37 -14.72
N GLY A 46 3.62 13.14 -13.99
CA GLY A 46 4.97 13.49 -14.40
C GLY A 46 5.66 12.47 -15.30
N ALA A 47 5.10 11.27 -15.48
CA ALA A 47 5.70 10.20 -16.25
C ALA A 47 5.61 10.44 -17.77
N GLU A 48 6.67 10.09 -18.48
CA GLU A 48 6.75 10.19 -19.94
C GLU A 48 6.00 9.05 -20.63
N THR A 49 5.85 7.90 -19.95
CA THR A 49 5.20 6.70 -20.48
C THR A 49 4.31 6.00 -19.45
N GLU A 50 3.39 5.15 -19.92
CA GLU A 50 2.51 4.37 -19.04
C GLU A 50 3.29 3.35 -18.22
N SER A 51 4.35 2.79 -18.81
CA SER A 51 5.24 1.86 -18.13
C SER A 51 6.01 2.54 -17.00
N GLU A 52 6.46 3.77 -17.19
CA GLU A 52 7.11 4.56 -16.14
C GLU A 52 6.13 4.92 -15.02
N ALA A 53 4.92 5.36 -15.37
CA ALA A 53 3.85 5.61 -14.41
C ALA A 53 3.53 4.36 -13.58
N ALA A 54 3.39 3.20 -14.24
CA ALA A 54 3.15 1.93 -13.57
C ALA A 54 4.30 1.53 -12.65
N GLY A 55 5.56 1.80 -13.03
CA GLY A 55 6.73 1.54 -12.18
C GLY A 55 6.63 2.24 -10.81
N TYR A 56 6.21 3.52 -10.79
CA TYR A 56 5.99 4.24 -9.53
C TYR A 56 4.90 3.61 -8.66
N VAL A 57 3.85 3.08 -9.28
CA VAL A 57 2.76 2.44 -8.55
C VAL A 57 3.18 1.06 -8.03
N VAL A 58 3.95 0.29 -8.81
CA VAL A 58 4.52 -1.00 -8.37
C VAL A 58 5.46 -0.80 -7.17
N ASP A 59 6.30 0.23 -7.18
CA ASP A 59 7.15 0.56 -6.02
C ASP A 59 6.33 0.88 -4.76
N ALA A 60 5.17 1.54 -4.95
CA ALA A 60 4.27 1.79 -3.83
C ALA A 60 3.59 0.50 -3.35
N LEU A 61 3.19 -0.41 -4.23
CA LEU A 61 2.64 -1.72 -3.88
C LEU A 61 3.62 -2.52 -3.03
N GLU A 62 4.88 -2.63 -3.44
CA GLU A 62 5.92 -3.34 -2.65
C GLU A 62 6.10 -2.72 -1.26
N ARG A 63 6.04 -1.39 -1.17
CA ARG A 63 6.12 -0.70 0.11
C ARG A 63 4.90 -0.98 1.00
N LEU A 64 3.70 -1.05 0.42
CA LEU A 64 2.48 -1.43 1.15
C LEU A 64 2.57 -2.89 1.64
N GLU A 65 3.06 -3.81 0.81
CA GLU A 65 3.29 -5.21 1.16
C GLU A 65 4.29 -5.33 2.32
N GLY A 66 5.43 -4.63 2.26
CA GLY A 66 6.40 -4.63 3.35
C GLY A 66 5.86 -4.03 4.65
N HIS A 67 4.97 -3.04 4.58
CA HIS A 67 4.26 -2.52 5.76
C HIS A 67 3.23 -3.51 6.30
N TYR A 68 2.49 -4.18 5.41
CA TYR A 68 1.54 -5.23 5.78
C TYR A 68 2.24 -6.31 6.59
N GLU A 69 3.33 -6.87 6.06
CA GLU A 69 4.13 -7.90 6.73
C GLU A 69 4.65 -7.42 8.08
N ARG A 70 5.22 -6.21 8.13
CA ARG A 70 5.71 -5.61 9.37
C ARG A 70 4.64 -5.55 10.45
N TYR A 71 3.45 -5.05 10.13
CA TYR A 71 2.36 -4.99 11.11
C TYR A 71 1.88 -6.39 11.50
N ASP A 72 1.84 -7.33 10.55
CA ASP A 72 1.46 -8.71 10.82
C ASP A 72 2.41 -9.39 11.82
N GLU A 73 3.72 -9.20 11.65
CA GLU A 73 4.77 -9.68 12.56
C GLU A 73 4.67 -9.05 13.96
N PHE A 74 4.30 -7.77 14.07
CA PHE A 74 4.16 -7.09 15.37
C PHE A 74 2.93 -7.52 16.17
N ILE A 75 1.85 -7.98 15.52
CA ILE A 75 0.62 -8.37 16.21
C ILE A 75 0.84 -9.47 17.27
N PRO A 76 1.49 -10.62 16.98
CA PRO A 76 1.74 -11.64 17.99
C PRO A 76 2.65 -11.14 19.11
N GLU A 77 3.62 -10.27 18.83
CA GLU A 77 4.50 -9.68 19.85
C GLU A 77 3.72 -8.81 20.85
N LEU A 78 2.84 -7.93 20.36
CA LEU A 78 1.98 -7.11 21.21
C LEU A 78 1.11 -7.96 22.13
N ARG A 79 0.54 -9.05 21.58
CA ARG A 79 -0.25 -10.00 22.37
C ARG A 79 0.60 -10.68 23.46
N ALA A 80 1.83 -11.07 23.15
CA ALA A 80 2.74 -11.68 24.11
C ALA A 80 3.10 -10.73 25.27
N TRP A 81 3.12 -9.42 25.02
CA TRP A 81 3.36 -8.39 26.04
C TRP A 81 2.08 -7.90 26.75
N GLY A 82 0.93 -8.51 26.48
CA GLY A 82 -0.36 -8.11 27.06
C GLY A 82 -0.88 -6.76 26.56
N GLN A 83 -0.34 -6.23 25.47
CA GLN A 83 -0.78 -4.99 24.82
C GLN A 83 -1.91 -5.28 23.82
N SER A 84 -2.82 -4.33 23.63
CA SER A 84 -3.87 -4.45 22.61
C SER A 84 -3.27 -4.27 21.21
N PRO A 85 -3.42 -5.24 20.29
CA PRO A 85 -2.89 -5.14 18.93
C PRO A 85 -3.82 -4.38 17.97
N ILE A 86 -4.91 -3.78 18.45
CA ILE A 86 -5.99 -3.27 17.60
C ILE A 86 -5.51 -2.22 16.57
N TYR A 87 -4.64 -1.30 16.98
CA TYR A 87 -4.09 -0.30 16.05
C TYR A 87 -3.19 -0.94 14.98
N ALA A 88 -2.36 -1.92 15.35
CA ALA A 88 -1.52 -2.63 14.39
C ALA A 88 -2.37 -3.43 13.38
N ILE A 89 -3.45 -4.08 13.85
CA ILE A 89 -4.42 -4.76 12.99
C ILE A 89 -5.06 -3.77 12.01
N ALA A 90 -5.51 -2.61 12.48
CA ALA A 90 -6.14 -1.61 11.63
C ALA A 90 -5.18 -1.07 10.56
N TRP A 91 -3.92 -0.78 10.91
CA TRP A 91 -2.90 -0.36 9.94
C TRP A 91 -2.53 -1.48 8.95
N ARG A 92 -2.40 -2.73 9.40
CA ARG A 92 -2.18 -3.90 8.53
C ARG A 92 -3.30 -4.05 7.51
N ASN A 93 -4.55 -4.03 7.98
CA ASN A 93 -5.72 -4.16 7.13
C ASN A 93 -5.82 -3.00 6.14
N LEU A 94 -5.43 -1.78 6.54
CA LEU A 94 -5.36 -0.64 5.64
C LEU A 94 -4.35 -0.87 4.51
N GLN A 95 -3.17 -1.45 4.80
CA GLN A 95 -2.21 -1.75 3.74
C GLN A 95 -2.79 -2.74 2.72
N ALA A 96 -3.41 -3.83 3.22
CA ALA A 96 -4.04 -4.83 2.36
C ALA A 96 -5.16 -4.24 1.49
N ASP A 97 -5.98 -3.37 2.06
CA ASP A 97 -7.08 -2.76 1.33
C ASP A 97 -6.59 -1.76 0.27
N LEU A 98 -5.55 -0.97 0.57
CA LEU A 98 -4.92 -0.08 -0.42
C LEU A 98 -4.30 -0.85 -1.59
N ILE A 99 -3.69 -2.02 -1.32
CA ILE A 99 -3.19 -2.91 -2.38
C ILE A 99 -4.34 -3.31 -3.30
N LEU A 100 -5.45 -3.79 -2.73
CA LEU A 100 -6.63 -4.16 -3.51
C LEU A 100 -7.19 -2.98 -4.32
N GLN A 101 -7.35 -1.80 -3.70
CA GLN A 101 -7.81 -0.60 -4.40
C GLN A 101 -6.93 -0.25 -5.60
N ILE A 102 -5.60 -0.39 -5.49
CA ILE A 102 -4.66 -0.11 -6.58
C ILE A 102 -4.77 -1.20 -7.67
N GLU A 103 -4.90 -2.47 -7.30
CA GLU A 103 -5.00 -3.59 -8.26
C GLU A 103 -6.29 -3.58 -9.10
N GLU A 104 -7.33 -2.83 -8.67
CA GLU A 104 -8.57 -2.66 -9.44
C GLU A 104 -8.39 -1.81 -10.72
N TYR A 105 -7.35 -0.99 -10.82
CA TYR A 105 -7.14 -0.14 -12.00
C TYR A 105 -6.65 -0.99 -13.19
N ASP A 106 -7.49 -1.07 -14.24
CA ASP A 106 -7.23 -1.93 -15.41
C ASP A 106 -5.92 -1.59 -16.13
N TRP A 107 -5.53 -0.31 -16.16
CA TRP A 107 -4.30 0.13 -16.83
C TRP A 107 -3.04 -0.40 -16.14
N LEU A 108 -3.10 -0.78 -14.85
CA LEU A 108 -1.95 -1.30 -14.10
C LEU A 108 -1.72 -2.80 -14.31
N LYS A 109 -2.79 -3.58 -14.53
CA LYS A 109 -2.74 -5.04 -14.66
C LYS A 109 -1.63 -5.57 -15.58
N PRO A 110 -1.48 -5.09 -16.84
CA PRO A 110 -0.43 -5.60 -17.74
C PRO A 110 1.00 -5.23 -17.31
N HIS A 111 1.17 -4.22 -16.45
CA HIS A 111 2.47 -3.76 -15.99
C HIS A 111 2.88 -4.40 -14.67
N ILE A 112 1.95 -4.61 -13.73
CA ILE A 112 2.22 -5.27 -12.45
C ILE A 112 2.81 -6.66 -12.68
N ASP A 113 2.19 -7.48 -13.53
CA ASP A 113 2.68 -8.81 -13.87
C ASP A 113 4.07 -8.76 -14.51
N ARG A 114 4.31 -7.79 -15.39
CA ARG A 114 5.59 -7.64 -16.08
C ARG A 114 6.70 -7.21 -15.12
N GLU A 115 6.47 -6.15 -14.35
CA GLU A 115 7.43 -5.59 -13.40
C GLU A 115 7.79 -6.59 -12.31
N ARG A 116 6.80 -7.28 -11.72
CA ARG A 116 7.06 -8.32 -10.72
C ARG A 116 7.90 -9.46 -11.31
N ASN A 117 7.60 -9.89 -12.54
CA ASN A 117 8.40 -10.92 -13.21
C ASN A 117 9.83 -10.45 -13.54
N LEU A 118 10.01 -9.21 -13.99
CA LEU A 118 11.34 -8.62 -14.24
C LEU A 118 12.17 -8.58 -12.95
N ARG A 119 11.59 -8.11 -11.84
CA ARG A 119 12.26 -8.03 -10.54
C ARG A 119 12.61 -9.40 -9.97
N LEU A 120 11.71 -10.40 -10.08
CA LEU A 120 12.00 -11.79 -9.72
C LEU A 120 13.20 -12.35 -10.51
N VAL A 121 13.31 -12.00 -11.80
CA VAL A 121 14.47 -12.39 -12.62
C VAL A 121 15.74 -11.66 -12.15
N GLU A 122 15.68 -10.35 -11.91
CA GLU A 122 16.82 -9.58 -11.41
C GLU A 122 17.32 -10.08 -10.05
N ASP A 123 16.43 -10.34 -9.11
CA ASP A 123 16.77 -10.83 -7.77
C ASP A 123 17.26 -12.29 -7.83
N GLY A 124 16.64 -13.13 -8.68
CA GLY A 124 17.11 -14.48 -8.97
C GLY A 124 18.51 -14.53 -9.60
N ILE A 125 18.87 -13.53 -10.42
CA ILE A 125 20.23 -13.36 -10.98
C ILE A 125 21.21 -12.85 -9.89
N ARG A 126 20.74 -12.13 -8.87
CA ARG A 126 21.57 -11.65 -7.75
C ARG A 126 21.89 -12.74 -6.71
N PHE A 127 21.15 -13.85 -6.65
CA PHE A 127 21.45 -15.01 -5.76
C PHE A 127 22.68 -15.87 -6.17
N GLY A 128 23.58 -15.34 -6.99
CA GLY A 128 24.79 -16.01 -7.49
C GLY A 128 26.12 -15.36 -7.07
N LYS A 129 26.23 -14.75 -5.89
CA LYS A 129 27.50 -14.28 -5.32
C LYS A 129 27.63 -14.55 -3.83
#